data_AF-A0A7S7TBH9-F1
#
_entry.id   AF-A0A7S7TBH9-F1
#
_cell.length_a   1.000
_cell.length_b   1.000
_cell.length_c   1.000
_cell.angle_alpha   90.00
_cell.angle_beta   90.00
_cell.angle_gamma   90.00
#
_symmetry.space_group_name_H-M   'P 1'
#
loop_
_entity.id
_entity.type
_entity.pdbx_description
1 polymer ?
#
loop_
_entity_poly.entity_id
_entity_poly.type
_entity_poly.pdbx_seq_one_letter_code
_entity_poly.pdbx_strand_id
1 'polypeptide(L)' 'MYLTDVLERIVSGRTKSHQLHELLVWNWKAARERIAQAAA' A
#
# COMPACT_ATOMS: atom_id res chain seq x y z
N MET A 1 -1.31 0.74 10.44
CA MET A 1 -1.00 2.18 10.40
C MET A 1 -0.46 2.50 9.01
N TYR A 2 -1.04 3.48 8.29
CA TYR A 2 -0.70 3.76 6.88
C TYR A 2 0.80 3.98 6.66
N LEU A 3 1.41 4.81 7.49
CA LEU A 3 2.82 5.17 7.35
C LEU A 3 3.75 3.97 7.48
N THR A 4 3.49 3.08 8.44
CA THR A 4 4.29 1.86 8.64
C THR A 4 4.24 0.95 7.42
N ASP A 5 3.07 0.76 6.82
CA ASP A 5 2.86 -0.10 5.64
C ASP A 5 3.58 0.46 4.40
N VAL A 6 3.47 1.77 4.18
CA VAL A 6 4.16 2.50 3.10
C VAL A 6 5.67 2.38 3.26
N LEU A 7 6.20 2.61 4.47
CA LEU A 7 7.62 2.49 4.76
C LEU A 7 8.12 1.06 4.54
N GLU A 8 7.36 0.06 4.98
CA GLU A 8 7.72 -1.35 4.78
C GLU A 8 7.79 -1.72 3.29
N ARG A 9 6.85 -1.25 2.46
CA ARG A 9 6.86 -1.49 1.01
C ARG A 9 8.04 -0.81 0.31
N ILE A 10 8.40 0.40 0.72
CA ILE A 10 9.55 1.14 0.18
C ILE A 10 10.86 0.45 0.59
N VAL A 11 11.06 0.16 1.88
CA VAL A 11 12.30 -0.45 2.37
C VAL A 11 12.48 -1.88 1.87
N SER A 12 11.38 -2.60 1.64
CA SER A 12 11.39 -3.94 1.03
C SER A 12 11.63 -3.92 -0.49
N GLY A 13 11.75 -2.74 -1.11
CA GLY A 13 11.94 -2.60 -2.56
C GLY A 13 10.76 -3.07 -3.42
N ARG A 14 9.59 -3.27 -2.81
CA ARG A 14 8.36 -3.74 -3.48
C ARG A 14 7.69 -2.64 -4.32
N THR A 15 8.10 -1.39 -4.17
CA THR A 15 7.59 -0.26 -4.94
C THR A 15 8.73 0.48 -5.60
N LYS A 16 8.65 0.63 -6.93
CA LYS A 16 9.61 1.43 -7.71
C LYS A 16 9.27 2.92 -7.62
N SER A 17 10.25 3.79 -7.88
CA SER A 17 10.08 5.26 -7.74
C SER A 17 8.90 5.80 -8.58
N HIS A 18 8.74 5.30 -9.80
CA HIS A 18 7.63 5.67 -10.69
C HIS A 18 6.27 5.10 -10.25
N GLN A 19 6.24 4.18 -9.29
CA GLN A 19 5.04 3.59 -8.68
C GLN A 19 4.71 4.19 -7.31
N LEU A 20 5.43 5.22 -6.85
CA LEU A 20 5.12 5.90 -5.59
C LEU A 20 3.67 6.42 -5.52
N HIS A 21 3.08 6.76 -6.68
CA HIS A 21 1.68 7.17 -6.77
C HIS A 21 0.69 6.05 -6.39
N GLU A 22 1.10 4.78 -6.43
CA GLU A 22 0.29 3.65 -5.94
C GLU A 22 0.21 3.63 -4.40
N LEU A 23 1.11 4.34 -3.72
CA LEU A 23 1.14 4.44 -2.26
C LEU A 23 0.28 5.59 -1.73
N LEU A 24 -0.41 6.34 -2.58
CA LEU A 24 -1.29 7.43 -2.14
C LEU A 24 -2.35 6.89 -1.16
N VAL A 25 -2.70 7.71 -0.16
CA VAL A 25 -3.61 7.31 0.95
C VAL A 25 -4.90 6.67 0.45
N TRP A 26 -5.49 7.19 -0.64
CA TRP A 26 -6.72 6.64 -1.22
C TRP A 26 -6.50 5.26 -1.86
N ASN A 27 -5.39 5.07 -2.59
CA ASN A 27 -5.02 3.78 -3.18
C ASN A 27 -4.72 2.74 -2.09
N TRP A 28 -4.04 3.15 -1.02
CA TRP A 28 -3.77 2.29 0.12
C TRP A 28 -5.05 1.84 0.83
N LYS A 29 -5.98 2.76 1.09
CA LYS A 29 -7.27 2.42 1.71
C LYS A 29 -8.03 1.42 0.85
N ALA A 30 -8.17 1.68 -0.44
CA ALA A 30 -8.85 0.79 -1.37
C ALA A 30 -8.19 -0.60 -1.45
N ALA A 31 -6.85 -0.67 -1.46
CA ALA A 31 -6.13 -1.94 -1.45
C ALA A 31 -6.41 -2.74 -0.17
N ARG A 32 -6.45 -2.08 0.99
CA ARG A 32 -6.79 -2.75 2.27
C ARG A 32 -8.24 -3.21 2.32
N GLU A 33 -9.18 -2.43 1.79
CA GLU A 33 -10.59 -2.85 1.70
C GLU A 33 -10.74 -4.09 0.81
N ARG A 34 -10.04 -4.14 -0.32
CA ARG A 34 -10.00 -5.35 -1.17
C ARG A 34 -9.40 -6.56 -0.46
N ILE A 35 -8.30 -6.38 0.27
CA ILE A 35 -7.68 -7.47 1.05
C ILE A 35 -8.63 -7.97 2.13
N ALA A 36 -9.29 -7.05 2.86
CA ALA A 36 -10.28 -7.41 3.88
C ALA A 36 -11.48 -8.16 3.27
N GLN A 37 -11.92 -7.75 2.09
CA GLN A 37 -13.02 -8.39 1.38
C GLN A 37 -12.66 -9.76 0.80
N ALA A 38 -11.41 -9.98 0.41
CA ALA A 38 -10.91 -11.28 -0.06
C ALA A 38 -10.62 -12.27 1.07
N ALA A 39 -10.53 -11.80 2.32
CA ALA A 39 -10.29 -12.62 3.51
C ALA A 39 -11.59 -13.02 4.24
N ALA A 40 -12.76 -12.58 3.75
CA ALA A 40 -14.09 -12.91 4.26
C ALA A 40 -14.72 -14.05 3.43
#